data_AF-A0AB33CEJ9-F1
#
_entry.id   AF-A0AB33CEJ9-F1
#
_cell.length_a   1.000
_cell.length_b   1.000
_cell.length_c   1.000
_cell.angle_alpha   90.00
_cell.angle_beta   90.00
_cell.angle_gamma   90.00
#
_symmetry.space_group_name_H-M   'P 1'
#
loop_
_entity.id
_entity.type
_entity.pdbx_description
1 polymer ?
#
loop_
_entity_poly.entity_id
_entity_poly.type
_entity_poly.pdbx_seq_one_letter_code
_entity_poly.pdbx_strand_id
1 'polypeptide(L)'
;MHTANSNRSARTVLGCVFTAALVAAGVSLPPSFAAPAAPVSVLLDNVPVTALQSLAVDLAQLRDDQRAQLAARHDAARIDAYDERLGNLHQRIARHAGYFQATAPQGEQARKFALVQQQLGKYLAQHRQANRALHEGDLQYAQALSLGHSGDTRHVLWAQLQSLQQSVASVNVAQRN
;
A
#
# COMPACT_ATOMS: atom_id res chain seq x y z
N MET A 1 -40.54 30.67 24.91
CA MET A 1 -41.52 29.58 24.64
C MET A 1 -41.23 29.10 23.22
N HIS A 2 -40.91 27.85 22.89
CA HIS A 2 -41.01 26.56 23.57
C HIS A 2 -39.82 25.70 23.11
N THR A 3 -39.12 25.08 24.06
CA THR A 3 -38.17 23.99 23.84
C THR A 3 -38.92 22.72 23.45
N ALA A 4 -38.46 22.02 22.42
CA ALA A 4 -38.91 20.67 22.10
C ALA A 4 -37.73 19.68 22.20
N ASN A 5 -37.76 18.92 23.29
CA ASN A 5 -37.09 17.65 23.48
C ASN A 5 -37.55 16.63 22.42
N SER A 6 -36.67 15.72 22.00
CA SER A 6 -36.93 14.28 22.21
C SER A 6 -35.72 13.39 21.89
N ASN A 7 -35.21 12.78 22.97
CA ASN A 7 -34.87 11.36 23.14
C ASN A 7 -34.03 10.58 22.10
N ARG A 8 -32.81 10.26 22.57
CA ARG A 8 -32.41 8.89 22.97
C ARG A 8 -32.26 7.85 21.85
N SER A 9 -31.01 7.58 21.47
CA SER A 9 -30.57 6.20 21.21
C SER A 9 -29.13 6.02 21.68
N ALA A 10 -29.02 5.66 22.96
CA ALA A 10 -27.82 5.05 23.51
C ALA A 10 -27.82 3.58 23.10
N ARG A 11 -26.82 3.16 22.33
CA ARG A 11 -26.40 1.75 22.27
C ARG A 11 -24.90 1.67 22.37
N THR A 12 -24.47 1.63 23.62
CA THR A 12 -23.19 1.07 24.07
C THR A 12 -23.15 -0.41 23.70
N VAL A 13 -22.12 -0.82 22.95
CA VAL A 13 -21.74 -2.22 22.75
C VAL A 13 -20.26 -2.26 23.14
N LEU A 14 -19.90 -2.45 24.42
CA LEU A 14 -19.58 -3.77 25.02
C LEU A 14 -18.97 -4.69 23.96
N GLY A 15 -17.65 -4.72 23.77
CA GLY A 15 -16.69 -5.22 24.75
C GLY A 15 -16.41 -6.69 24.42
N CYS A 16 -15.20 -7.00 23.95
CA CYS A 16 -14.62 -8.35 23.98
C CYS A 16 -13.10 -8.23 23.80
N VAL A 17 -12.42 -8.12 24.93
CA VAL A 17 -10.99 -8.37 25.07
C VAL A 17 -10.81 -9.88 25.05
N PHE A 18 -10.13 -10.42 24.04
CA PHE A 18 -9.66 -11.81 24.06
C PHE A 18 -8.14 -11.83 24.22
N THR A 19 -7.73 -11.88 25.48
CA THR A 19 -6.43 -12.41 25.89
C THR A 19 -6.46 -13.94 25.75
N ALA A 20 -5.65 -14.50 24.86
CA ALA A 20 -5.36 -15.92 24.85
C ALA A 20 -3.92 -16.13 25.32
N ALA A 21 -3.77 -16.63 26.54
CA ALA A 21 -2.53 -17.06 27.13
C ALA A 21 -2.25 -18.54 26.78
N LEU A 22 -0.95 -18.84 26.64
CA LEU A 22 -0.30 -20.13 26.43
C LEU A 22 -0.94 -21.34 27.14
N VAL A 23 -0.92 -22.50 26.46
CA VAL A 23 -0.53 -23.78 27.08
C VAL A 23 0.31 -24.60 26.08
N ALA A 24 1.39 -25.18 26.63
CA ALA A 24 2.45 -25.93 25.99
C ALA A 24 2.17 -27.45 25.92
N ALA A 25 3.17 -28.17 25.38
CA ALA A 25 3.34 -29.62 25.23
C ALA A 25 2.61 -30.22 24.01
N GLY A 26 3.25 -30.96 23.10
CA GLY A 26 4.59 -31.53 23.08
C GLY A 26 4.47 -32.93 22.50
N VAL A 27 4.94 -33.18 21.27
CA VAL A 27 5.17 -34.56 20.79
C VAL A 27 6.27 -34.58 19.73
N SER A 28 7.37 -35.23 20.10
CA SER A 28 8.25 -36.10 19.31
C SER A 28 8.73 -35.66 17.91
N LEU A 29 10.02 -35.29 17.86
CA LEU A 29 10.86 -35.31 16.66
C LEU A 29 11.09 -36.76 16.17
N PRO A 30 11.11 -37.02 14.86
CA PRO A 30 12.02 -37.99 14.28
C PRO A 30 13.30 -37.29 13.78
N PRO A 31 14.49 -37.90 13.96
CA PRO A 31 15.74 -37.31 13.52
C PRO A 31 15.93 -37.52 12.00
N SER A 32 16.77 -36.68 11.42
CA SER A 32 17.48 -36.94 10.16
C SER A 32 16.67 -36.79 8.86
N PHE A 33 16.40 -35.54 8.50
CA PHE A 33 16.75 -35.11 7.15
C PHE A 33 17.71 -33.92 7.26
N ALA A 34 18.99 -34.21 7.09
CA ALA A 34 20.03 -33.21 6.97
C ALA A 34 19.85 -32.45 5.65
N ALA A 35 19.00 -31.44 5.66
CA ALA A 35 19.06 -30.36 4.70
C ALA A 35 19.83 -29.21 5.37
N PRO A 36 20.84 -28.60 4.72
CA PRO A 36 21.51 -27.45 5.29
C PRO A 36 20.43 -26.38 5.52
N ALA A 37 20.22 -26.02 6.79
CA ALA A 37 19.41 -24.88 7.17
C ALA A 37 20.08 -23.64 6.59
N ALA A 38 19.72 -23.31 5.35
CA ALA A 38 20.02 -22.01 4.79
C ALA A 38 19.47 -20.98 5.79
N PRO A 39 20.28 -19.97 6.17
CA PRO A 39 19.97 -19.09 7.29
C PRO A 39 18.67 -18.36 7.03
N VAL A 40 17.59 -18.76 7.72
CA VAL A 40 16.27 -18.10 7.67
C VAL A 40 16.37 -16.62 8.08
N SER A 41 17.42 -16.25 8.80
CA SER A 41 17.76 -14.85 9.13
C SER A 41 17.93 -13.97 7.89
N VAL A 42 18.48 -14.48 6.79
CA VAL A 42 18.71 -13.67 5.57
C VAL A 42 17.41 -13.40 4.80
N LEU A 43 16.40 -14.26 4.94
CA LEU A 43 15.15 -14.13 4.19
C LEU A 43 14.23 -13.06 4.82
N LEU A 44 14.22 -12.93 6.15
CA LEU A 44 13.42 -11.94 6.87
C LEU A 44 14.04 -10.54 6.84
N ASP A 45 15.38 -10.42 6.81
CA ASP A 45 16.07 -9.13 6.76
C ASP A 45 15.84 -8.35 5.45
N ASN A 46 15.44 -9.02 4.37
CA ASN A 46 15.23 -8.40 3.06
C ASN A 46 13.75 -8.08 2.76
N VAL A 47 12.79 -8.61 3.54
CA VAL A 47 11.34 -8.36 3.37
C VAL A 47 11.00 -6.87 3.29
N PRO A 48 11.50 -5.98 4.16
CA PRO A 48 11.15 -4.56 4.08
C PRO A 48 11.71 -3.90 2.80
N VAL A 49 12.89 -4.31 2.35
CA VAL A 49 13.53 -3.76 1.14
C VAL A 49 12.77 -4.22 -0.11
N THR A 50 12.45 -5.51 -0.20
CA THR A 50 11.73 -6.07 -1.35
C THR A 50 10.30 -5.55 -1.44
N ALA A 51 9.61 -5.38 -0.30
CA ALA A 51 8.27 -4.79 -0.28
C ALA A 51 8.25 -3.35 -0.82
N LEU A 52 9.22 -2.51 -0.41
CA LEU A 52 9.31 -1.13 -0.89
C LEU A 52 9.73 -1.03 -2.36
N GLN A 53 10.58 -1.93 -2.84
CA GLN A 53 10.94 -2.01 -4.26
C GLN A 53 9.73 -2.43 -5.11
N SER A 54 9.01 -3.47 -4.70
CA SER A 54 7.79 -3.91 -5.39
C SER A 54 6.72 -2.82 -5.37
N LEU A 55 6.56 -2.09 -4.27
CA LEU A 55 5.66 -0.94 -4.21
C LEU A 55 6.04 0.15 -5.23
N ALA A 56 7.33 0.46 -5.39
CA ALA A 56 7.80 1.44 -6.37
C ALA A 56 7.50 1.01 -7.82
N VAL A 57 7.71 -0.28 -8.12
CA VAL A 57 7.41 -0.86 -9.44
C VAL A 57 5.91 -0.80 -9.72
N ASP A 58 5.06 -1.17 -8.76
CA ASP A 58 3.61 -1.14 -8.93
C ASP A 58 3.08 0.27 -9.20
N LEU A 59 3.63 1.27 -8.51
CA LEU A 59 3.23 2.66 -8.70
C LEU A 59 3.66 3.20 -10.07
N ALA A 60 4.80 2.76 -10.59
CA ALA A 60 5.24 3.11 -11.93
C ALA A 60 4.32 2.48 -12.98
N GLN A 61 4.00 1.20 -12.80
CA GLN A 61 3.07 0.47 -13.67
C GLN A 61 1.68 1.10 -13.66
N LEU A 62 1.16 1.50 -12.49
CA LEU A 62 -0.14 2.17 -12.36
C LEU A 62 -0.22 3.42 -13.25
N ARG A 63 0.84 4.24 -13.23
CA ARG A 63 0.92 5.45 -14.07
C ARG A 63 0.93 5.09 -15.55
N ASP A 64 1.74 4.12 -15.93
CA ASP A 64 1.95 3.79 -17.33
C ASP A 64 0.67 3.16 -17.92
N ASP A 65 -0.02 2.31 -17.16
CA ASP A 65 -1.32 1.76 -17.54
C ASP A 65 -2.42 2.83 -17.60
N GLN A 66 -2.43 3.81 -16.69
CA GLN A 66 -3.38 4.93 -16.76
C GLN A 66 -3.18 5.77 -18.02
N ARG A 67 -1.93 6.09 -18.37
CA ARG A 67 -1.62 6.82 -19.60
C ARG A 67 -2.03 6.03 -20.84
N ALA A 68 -1.79 4.72 -20.83
CA ALA A 68 -2.17 3.86 -21.93
C ALA A 68 -3.70 3.72 -22.06
N GLN A 69 -4.43 3.70 -20.95
CA GLN A 69 -5.90 3.70 -20.92
C GLN A 69 -6.46 5.00 -21.52
N LEU A 70 -5.93 6.16 -21.12
CA LEU A 70 -6.32 7.46 -21.69
C LEU A 70 -6.00 7.58 -23.19
N ALA A 71 -4.92 6.94 -23.65
CA ALA A 71 -4.60 6.87 -25.07
C ALA A 71 -5.54 5.93 -25.85
N ALA A 72 -6.07 4.89 -25.19
CA ALA A 72 -7.02 3.94 -25.74
C ALA A 72 -8.48 4.39 -25.65
N ARG A 73 -8.75 5.67 -25.39
CA ARG A 73 -10.09 6.25 -25.13
C ARG A 73 -11.20 5.95 -26.16
N HIS A 74 -10.84 5.53 -27.37
CA HIS A 74 -11.78 5.21 -28.45
C HIS A 74 -12.04 3.70 -28.61
N ASP A 75 -11.41 2.87 -27.78
CA ASP A 75 -11.48 1.42 -27.84
C ASP A 75 -12.01 0.90 -26.49
N ALA A 76 -13.32 0.64 -26.44
CA ALA A 76 -14.01 0.21 -25.23
C ALA A 76 -13.45 -1.11 -24.69
N ALA A 77 -13.16 -2.08 -25.56
CA ALA A 77 -12.59 -3.37 -25.16
C ALA A 77 -11.20 -3.20 -24.51
N ARG A 78 -10.39 -2.26 -25.01
CA ARG A 78 -9.12 -1.92 -24.37
C ARG A 78 -9.31 -1.18 -23.06
N ILE A 79 -10.28 -0.28 -22.95
CA ILE A 79 -10.60 0.42 -21.70
C ILE A 79 -10.93 -0.60 -20.60
N ASP A 80 -11.82 -1.56 -20.87
CA ASP A 80 -12.22 -2.61 -19.92
C ASP A 80 -11.00 -3.44 -19.47
N ALA A 81 -10.14 -3.84 -20.41
CA ALA A 81 -8.91 -4.56 -20.10
C ALA A 81 -7.93 -3.73 -19.25
N TYR A 82 -7.89 -2.41 -19.41
CA TYR A 82 -7.11 -1.53 -18.53
C TYR A 82 -7.75 -1.39 -17.15
N ASP A 83 -9.08 -1.30 -17.06
CA ASP A 83 -9.77 -1.22 -15.76
C ASP A 83 -9.48 -2.45 -14.89
N GLU A 84 -9.52 -3.64 -15.46
CA GLU A 84 -9.15 -4.87 -14.76
C GLU A 84 -7.68 -4.85 -14.28
N ARG A 85 -6.75 -4.45 -15.16
CA ARG A 85 -5.33 -4.33 -14.82
C ARG A 85 -5.09 -3.32 -13.69
N LEU A 86 -5.74 -2.16 -13.77
CA LEU A 86 -5.64 -1.10 -12.77
C LEU A 86 -6.26 -1.55 -11.43
N GLY A 87 -7.36 -2.29 -11.46
CA GLY A 87 -7.95 -2.93 -10.28
C GLY A 87 -6.98 -3.88 -9.59
N ASN A 88 -6.32 -4.75 -10.36
CA ASN A 88 -5.30 -5.68 -9.86
C ASN A 88 -4.07 -4.95 -9.30
N LEU A 89 -3.64 -3.86 -9.93
CA LEU A 89 -2.54 -3.02 -9.44
C LEU A 89 -2.85 -2.37 -8.10
N HIS A 90 -4.06 -1.82 -7.92
CA HIS A 90 -4.45 -1.26 -6.63
C HIS A 90 -4.38 -2.29 -5.50
N GLN A 91 -4.77 -3.54 -5.75
CA GLN A 91 -4.66 -4.61 -4.77
C GLN A 91 -3.19 -4.96 -4.46
N ARG A 92 -2.32 -5.03 -5.48
CA ARG A 92 -0.89 -5.29 -5.29
C ARG A 92 -0.20 -4.18 -4.49
N ILE A 93 -0.51 -2.92 -4.79
CA ILE A 93 -0.03 -1.75 -4.03
C ILE A 93 -0.42 -1.87 -2.56
N ALA A 94 -1.70 -2.18 -2.28
CA ALA A 94 -2.18 -2.37 -0.91
C ALA A 94 -1.46 -3.52 -0.20
N ARG A 95 -1.21 -4.65 -0.90
CA ARG A 95 -0.45 -5.78 -0.36
C ARG A 95 0.99 -5.42 -0.03
N HIS A 96 1.72 -4.79 -0.95
CA HIS A 96 3.12 -4.42 -0.71
C HIS A 96 3.29 -3.37 0.38
N ALA A 97 2.38 -2.39 0.47
CA ALA A 97 2.33 -1.48 1.61
C ALA A 97 2.04 -2.23 2.92
N GLY A 98 1.12 -3.20 2.90
CA GLY A 98 0.80 -4.06 4.03
C GLY A 98 1.97 -4.92 4.50
N TYR A 99 2.78 -5.46 3.58
CA TYR A 99 3.97 -6.23 3.92
C TYR A 99 5.01 -5.40 4.65
N PHE A 100 5.27 -4.16 4.21
CA PHE A 100 6.16 -3.27 4.94
C PHE A 100 5.58 -2.86 6.30
N GLN A 101 4.27 -2.62 6.39
CA GLN A 101 3.63 -2.34 7.66
C GLN A 101 3.76 -3.51 8.65
N ALA A 102 3.67 -4.75 8.16
CA ALA A 102 3.79 -5.96 8.96
C ALA A 102 5.21 -6.18 9.53
N THR A 103 6.24 -5.52 8.99
CA THR A 103 7.58 -5.52 9.61
C THR A 103 7.67 -4.62 10.85
N ALA A 104 6.55 -3.97 11.23
CA ALA A 104 6.44 -3.09 12.39
C ALA A 104 7.56 -2.03 12.45
N PRO A 105 7.66 -1.14 11.43
CA PRO A 105 8.70 -0.12 11.39
C PRO A 105 8.64 0.76 12.65
N GLN A 106 9.81 1.13 13.19
CA GLN A 106 9.93 1.92 14.41
C GLN A 106 10.67 3.23 14.16
N GLY A 107 10.54 4.17 15.11
CA GLY A 107 11.28 5.43 15.09
C GLY A 107 11.10 6.24 13.79
N GLU A 108 12.21 6.56 13.14
CA GLU A 108 12.22 7.34 11.90
C GLU A 108 11.55 6.61 10.73
N GLN A 109 11.73 5.29 10.61
CA GLN A 109 11.11 4.49 9.54
C GLN A 109 9.58 4.53 9.64
N ALA A 110 9.03 4.46 10.85
CA ALA A 110 7.60 4.58 11.09
C ALA A 110 7.05 5.93 10.61
N ARG A 111 7.76 7.02 10.94
CA ARG A 111 7.39 8.39 10.54
C ARG A 111 7.44 8.55 9.02
N LYS A 112 8.51 8.10 8.38
CA LYS A 112 8.66 8.13 6.91
C LYS A 112 7.59 7.28 6.23
N PHE A 113 7.28 6.11 6.76
CA PHE A 113 6.23 5.26 6.22
C PHE A 113 4.83 5.87 6.34
N ALA A 114 4.52 6.55 7.46
CA ALA A 114 3.25 7.27 7.59
C ALA A 114 3.10 8.38 6.52
N LEU A 115 4.19 9.11 6.21
CA LEU A 115 4.19 10.10 5.12
C LEU A 115 3.98 9.44 3.75
N VAL A 116 4.63 8.30 3.49
CA VAL A 116 4.40 7.51 2.27
C VAL A 116 2.93 7.09 2.17
N GLN A 117 2.34 6.53 3.24
CA GLN A 117 0.94 6.11 3.26
C GLN A 117 -0.03 7.28 3.00
N GLN A 118 0.22 8.44 3.60
CA GLN A 118 -0.59 9.64 3.37
C GLN A 118 -0.57 10.07 1.90
N GLN A 119 0.62 10.14 1.29
CA GLN A 119 0.78 10.57 -0.09
C GLN A 119 0.29 9.51 -1.08
N LEU A 120 0.45 8.23 -0.74
CA LEU A 120 -0.10 7.11 -1.48
C LEU A 120 -1.63 7.20 -1.53
N GLY A 121 -2.28 7.46 -0.38
CA GLY A 121 -3.73 7.65 -0.33
C GLY A 121 -4.24 8.75 -1.26
N LYS A 122 -3.55 9.90 -1.28
CA LYS A 122 -3.86 11.02 -2.19
C LYS A 122 -3.68 10.63 -3.66
N TYR A 123 -2.54 10.00 -3.98
CA TYR A 123 -2.22 9.57 -5.34
C TYR A 123 -3.25 8.57 -5.89
N LEU A 124 -3.62 7.56 -5.09
CA LEU A 124 -4.63 6.58 -5.48
C LEU A 124 -6.04 7.19 -5.60
N ALA A 125 -6.38 8.18 -4.77
CA ALA A 125 -7.65 8.89 -4.90
C ALA A 125 -7.72 9.70 -6.20
N GLN A 126 -6.65 10.42 -6.55
CA GLN A 126 -6.51 11.13 -7.82
C GLN A 126 -6.62 10.18 -9.02
N HIS A 127 -5.98 9.00 -8.93
CA HIS A 127 -6.07 7.97 -9.97
C HIS A 127 -7.50 7.48 -10.18
N ARG A 128 -8.23 7.17 -9.10
CA ARG A 128 -9.66 6.78 -9.19
C ARG A 128 -10.52 7.89 -9.77
N GLN A 129 -10.24 9.15 -9.44
CA GLN A 129 -10.98 10.29 -9.96
C GLN A 129 -10.77 10.48 -11.46
N ALA A 130 -9.53 10.33 -11.94
CA ALA A 130 -9.22 10.34 -13.37
C ALA A 130 -9.93 9.20 -14.12
N ASN A 131 -9.98 8.01 -13.53
CA ASN A 131 -10.69 6.89 -14.15
C ASN A 131 -12.21 7.16 -14.23
N ARG A 132 -12.81 7.71 -13.17
CA ARG A 132 -14.22 8.11 -13.23
C ARG A 132 -14.48 9.15 -14.31
N ALA A 133 -13.63 10.18 -14.41
CA ALA A 133 -13.76 11.21 -15.44
C ALA A 133 -13.65 10.64 -16.85
N LEU A 134 -12.77 9.65 -17.06
CA LEU A 134 -12.67 8.92 -18.34
C LEU A 134 -13.98 8.22 -18.68
N HIS A 135 -14.57 7.49 -17.72
CA HIS A 135 -15.84 6.76 -17.89
C HIS A 135 -17.05 7.68 -18.04
N GLU A 136 -17.00 8.88 -17.46
CA GLU A 136 -17.99 9.94 -17.64
C GLU A 136 -17.84 10.67 -18.99
N GLY A 137 -16.79 10.37 -19.77
CA GLY A 137 -16.50 10.99 -21.06
C GLY A 137 -15.80 12.35 -20.97
N ASP A 138 -15.50 12.84 -19.76
CA ASP A 138 -14.73 14.07 -19.54
C ASP A 138 -13.22 13.81 -19.69
N LEU A 139 -12.80 13.64 -20.94
CA LEU A 139 -11.42 13.32 -21.30
C LEU A 139 -10.44 14.42 -20.91
N GLN A 140 -10.86 15.69 -20.98
CA GLN A 140 -10.00 16.82 -20.61
C GLN A 140 -9.73 16.80 -19.11
N TYR A 141 -10.77 16.58 -18.30
CA TYR A 141 -10.62 16.47 -16.86
C TYR A 141 -9.84 15.20 -16.45
N ALA A 142 -10.10 14.06 -17.09
CA ALA A 142 -9.35 12.82 -16.86
C ALA A 142 -7.85 13.00 -17.14
N GLN A 143 -7.50 13.68 -18.24
CA GLN A 143 -6.12 14.01 -18.59
C GLN A 143 -5.51 15.00 -17.59
N ALA A 144 -6.22 16.06 -17.21
CA ALA A 144 -5.75 17.02 -16.22
C ALA A 144 -5.47 16.35 -14.87
N LEU A 145 -6.33 15.42 -14.45
CA LEU A 145 -6.12 14.62 -13.24
C LEU A 145 -4.96 13.63 -13.37
N SER A 146 -4.78 12.97 -14.52
CA SER A 146 -3.67 12.01 -14.71
C SER A 146 -2.31 12.70 -14.83
N LEU A 147 -2.25 13.87 -15.47
CA LEU A 147 -1.06 14.73 -15.50
C LEU A 147 -0.81 15.37 -14.12
N GLY A 148 -1.88 15.53 -13.33
CA GLY A 148 -1.92 16.31 -12.10
C GLY A 148 -1.85 17.81 -12.40
N HIS A 149 -2.17 18.64 -11.41
CA HIS A 149 -1.54 19.95 -11.34
C HIS A 149 -0.05 19.68 -11.15
N SER A 150 0.69 19.64 -12.25
CA SER A 150 2.13 19.38 -12.40
C SER A 150 2.84 18.83 -11.15
N GLY A 151 2.93 17.51 -11.04
CA GLY A 151 4.05 16.88 -10.31
C GLY A 151 3.98 16.78 -8.79
N ASP A 152 3.20 17.58 -8.06
CA ASP A 152 3.31 17.65 -6.59
C ASP A 152 3.04 16.32 -5.88
N THR A 153 1.84 15.73 -6.00
CA THR A 153 1.51 14.50 -5.25
C THR A 153 2.43 13.34 -5.60
N ARG A 154 2.76 13.17 -6.89
CA ARG A 154 3.61 12.07 -7.37
C ARG A 154 5.07 12.28 -6.97
N HIS A 155 5.62 13.48 -7.19
CA HIS A 155 7.01 13.77 -6.84
C HIS A 155 7.22 13.69 -5.34
N VAL A 156 6.27 14.20 -4.55
CA VAL A 156 6.30 14.05 -3.10
C VAL A 156 6.21 12.57 -2.72
N LEU A 157 5.30 11.78 -3.31
CA LEU A 157 5.24 10.33 -3.04
C LEU A 157 6.57 9.62 -3.36
N TRP A 158 7.16 9.89 -4.52
CA TRP A 158 8.44 9.29 -4.93
C TRP A 158 9.59 9.69 -4.00
N ALA A 159 9.67 10.96 -3.63
CA ALA A 159 10.68 11.47 -2.73
C ALA A 159 10.55 10.83 -1.33
N GLN A 160 9.32 10.72 -0.80
CA GLN A 160 9.07 10.06 0.48
C GLN A 160 9.40 8.56 0.42
N LEU A 161 9.04 7.88 -0.67
CA LEU A 161 9.34 6.47 -0.86
C LEU A 161 10.85 6.21 -0.95
N GLN A 162 11.58 7.04 -1.69
CA GLN A 162 13.04 6.96 -1.79
C GLN A 162 13.71 7.23 -0.44
N SER A 163 13.24 8.24 0.30
CA SER A 163 13.75 8.55 1.64
C SER A 163 13.53 7.40 2.64
N LEU A 164 12.40 6.70 2.52
CA LEU A 164 12.13 5.50 3.32
C LEU A 164 13.04 4.33 2.92
N GLN A 165 13.19 4.07 1.62
CA GLN A 165 14.08 3.02 1.11
C GLN A 165 15.53 3.21 1.58
N GLN A 166 16.03 4.45 1.55
CA GLN A 166 17.36 4.79 2.07
C GLN A 166 17.48 4.51 3.57
N SER A 167 16.48 4.91 4.36
CA SER A 167 16.46 4.67 5.81
C SER A 167 16.47 3.19 6.17
N VAL A 168 15.72 2.36 5.42
CA VAL A 168 15.69 0.90 5.60
C VAL A 168 17.03 0.28 5.22
N ALA A 169 17.64 0.71 4.11
CA ALA A 169 18.94 0.22 3.67
C ALA A 169 20.05 0.56 4.67
N SER A 170 20.06 1.78 5.24
CA SER A 170 21.06 2.19 6.23
C SER A 170 21.00 1.36 7.52
N VAL A 171 19.80 1.04 8.01
CA VAL A 171 19.65 0.18 9.21
C VAL A 171 20.12 -1.25 8.92
N ASN A 172 19.80 -1.78 7.74
CA ASN A 172 20.23 -3.13 7.35
C ASN A 172 21.78 -3.24 7.26
N VAL A 173 22.45 -2.21 6.74
CA VAL A 173 23.93 -2.14 6.76
C VAL A 173 24.48 -2.06 8.18
N ALA A 174 23.87 -1.26 9.06
CA ALA A 174 24.31 -1.13 10.45
C ALA A 174 24.14 -2.42 11.27
N GLN A 175 23.19 -3.29 10.91
CA GLN A 175 23.00 -4.60 11.57
C GLN A 175 23.96 -5.68 11.07
N ARG A 176 24.61 -5.48 9.91
CA ARG A 176 25.54 -6.44 9.29
C ARG A 176 27.02 -6.18 9.63
N ASN A 177 27.34 -5.01 10.15
CA ASN A 177 28.69 -4.59 10.58
C ASN A 177 28.84 -4.72 12.10
#